data_AF-A0A8J7ZWK3-F1
#
_entry.id   AF-A0A8J7ZWK3-F1
#
_cell.length_a   1.000
_cell.length_b   1.000
_cell.length_c   1.000
_cell.angle_alpha   90.00
_cell.angle_beta   90.00
_cell.angle_gamma   90.00
#
_symmetry.space_group_name_H-M   'P 1'
#
loop_
_entity.id
_entity.type
_entity.pdbx_description
1 polymer ?
#
loop_
_entity_poly.entity_id
_entity_poly.type
_entity_poly.pdbx_seq_one_letter_code
_entity_poly.pdbx_strand_id
1 'polypeptide(L)'
;MSGQYDDRLQVLSRRAEQTRESLDPDPPDEERAMELLRNGFGPTVALYCEARTGGSWVRFSGAEFERLERIMNDWLDCYAACYGVELAGTYSVRAAAELLVDTHNARDVAVLLTGVPEQ
;
A
#
# COMPACT_ATOMS: atom_id res chain seq x y z
N MET A 1 -22.33 5.72 10.21
CA MET A 1 -22.06 6.88 9.33
C MET A 1 -20.81 6.50 8.56
N SER A 2 -20.86 6.43 7.23
CA SER A 2 -19.65 6.22 6.45
C SER A 2 -18.80 7.48 6.50
N GLY A 3 -17.53 7.36 6.85
CA GLY A 3 -16.56 8.46 6.82
C GLY A 3 -16.28 8.91 5.39
N GLN A 4 -15.72 10.11 5.23
CA GLN A 4 -15.40 10.69 3.92
C GLN A 4 -14.54 9.77 3.04
N TYR A 5 -13.78 8.86 3.65
CA TYR A 5 -12.83 7.99 2.97
C TYR A 5 -13.33 6.54 2.81
N ASP A 6 -14.47 6.18 3.39
CA ASP A 6 -14.92 4.78 3.46
C ASP A 6 -15.08 4.14 2.08
N ASP A 7 -15.66 4.84 1.11
CA ASP A 7 -15.84 4.31 -0.24
C ASP A 7 -14.49 4.06 -0.92
N ARG A 8 -13.53 4.97 -0.74
CA ARG A 8 -12.16 4.83 -1.31
C ARG A 8 -11.42 3.68 -0.63
N LEU A 9 -11.51 3.56 0.69
CA LEU A 9 -10.93 2.46 1.44
C LEU A 9 -11.56 1.12 1.03
N GLN A 10 -12.86 1.07 0.80
CA GLN A 10 -13.55 -0.14 0.35
C GLN A 10 -13.07 -0.56 -1.04
N VAL A 11 -12.92 0.39 -1.97
CA VAL A 11 -12.39 0.10 -3.32
C VAL A 11 -10.96 -0.42 -3.26
N LEU A 12 -10.08 0.23 -2.50
CA LEU A 12 -8.68 -0.20 -2.36
C LEU A 12 -8.59 -1.59 -1.70
N SER A 13 -9.35 -1.81 -0.63
CA SER A 13 -9.42 -3.09 0.08
C SER A 13 -9.87 -4.23 -0.83
N ARG A 14 -10.95 -4.03 -1.59
CA ARG A 14 -11.46 -5.04 -2.52
C ARG A 14 -10.45 -5.38 -3.61
N ARG A 15 -9.72 -4.39 -4.11
CA ARG A 15 -8.68 -4.60 -5.13
C ARG A 15 -7.49 -5.38 -4.57
N ALA A 16 -7.08 -5.10 -3.34
CA ALA A 16 -6.01 -5.86 -2.67
C ALA A 16 -6.40 -7.33 -2.50
N GLU A 17 -7.63 -7.58 -2.03
CA GLU A 17 -8.20 -8.92 -1.88
C GLU A 17 -8.25 -9.68 -3.20
N GLN A 18 -8.84 -9.08 -4.25
CA GLN A 18 -8.91 -9.69 -5.58
C GLN A 18 -7.54 -9.97 -6.18
N THR A 19 -6.59 -9.07 -5.95
CA THR A 19 -5.21 -9.26 -6.42
C THR A 19 -4.58 -10.46 -5.74
N ARG A 20 -4.68 -10.55 -4.41
CA ARG A 20 -4.13 -11.68 -3.65
C ARG A 20 -4.71 -13.00 -4.12
N GLU A 21 -6.01 -13.06 -4.34
CA GLU A 21 -6.70 -14.27 -4.82
C GLU A 21 -6.28 -14.67 -6.24
N SER A 22 -5.94 -13.71 -7.10
CA SER A 22 -5.56 -13.97 -8.49
C SER A 22 -4.05 -14.10 -8.71
N LEU A 23 -3.23 -13.86 -7.68
CA LEU A 23 -1.78 -13.81 -7.83
C LEU A 23 -1.22 -15.22 -7.95
N ASP A 24 -0.55 -15.50 -9.05
CA ASP A 24 0.19 -16.74 -9.30
C ASP A 24 1.60 -16.39 -9.80
N PRO A 25 2.50 -15.91 -8.90
CA PRO A 25 3.77 -15.31 -9.27
C PRO A 25 4.89 -16.34 -9.47
N ASP A 26 4.57 -17.54 -9.94
CA ASP A 26 5.55 -18.55 -10.37
C ASP A 26 5.59 -18.62 -11.91
N PRO A 27 6.65 -18.09 -12.56
CA PRO A 27 7.88 -17.51 -12.00
C PRO A 27 7.72 -16.05 -11.53
N PRO A 28 8.71 -15.48 -10.80
CA PRO A 28 8.71 -14.09 -10.38
C PRO A 28 8.39 -13.10 -11.53
N ASP A 29 7.57 -12.10 -11.23
CA ASP A 29 7.02 -11.17 -12.21
C ASP A 29 7.24 -9.71 -11.77
N GLU A 30 8.35 -9.11 -12.23
CA GLU A 30 8.71 -7.72 -11.91
C GLU A 30 7.72 -6.71 -12.51
N GLU A 31 7.18 -6.98 -13.70
CA GLU A 31 6.20 -6.08 -14.33
C GLU A 31 4.94 -6.01 -13.46
N ARG A 32 4.45 -7.17 -13.03
CA ARG A 32 3.34 -7.26 -12.09
C ARG A 32 3.65 -6.56 -10.77
N ALA A 33 4.84 -6.76 -10.21
CA ALA A 33 5.26 -6.06 -8.99
C ALA A 33 5.13 -4.53 -9.13
N MET A 34 5.58 -3.97 -10.25
CA MET A 34 5.46 -2.53 -10.52
C MET A 34 4.00 -2.07 -10.70
N GLU A 35 3.14 -2.89 -11.30
CA GLU A 35 1.71 -2.60 -11.41
C GLU A 35 1.04 -2.53 -10.03
N LEU A 36 1.37 -3.46 -9.13
CA LEU A 36 0.83 -3.49 -7.77
C LEU A 36 1.22 -2.23 -7.01
N LEU A 37 2.46 -1.79 -7.17
CA LEU A 37 2.94 -0.54 -6.57
C LEU A 37 2.20 0.68 -7.12
N ARG A 38 2.01 0.74 -8.43
CA ARG A 38 1.37 1.87 -9.11
C ARG A 38 -0.13 1.96 -8.85
N ASN A 39 -0.82 0.83 -8.82
CA ASN A 39 -2.28 0.77 -8.83
C ASN A 39 -2.90 0.47 -7.45
N GLY A 40 -2.08 0.04 -6.48
CA GLY A 40 -2.51 -0.36 -5.14
C GLY A 40 -1.78 0.37 -4.02
N PHE A 41 -0.50 0.05 -3.82
CA PHE A 41 0.30 0.61 -2.73
C PHE A 41 0.41 2.13 -2.80
N GLY A 42 0.86 2.69 -3.93
CA GLY A 42 1.03 4.13 -4.14
C GLY A 42 -0.26 4.93 -3.88
N PRO A 43 -1.40 4.57 -4.50
CA PRO A 43 -2.69 5.19 -4.21
C PRO A 43 -3.11 5.12 -2.73
N THR A 44 -2.75 4.04 -2.03
CA THR A 44 -3.05 3.87 -0.60
C THR A 44 -2.22 4.83 0.27
N VAL A 45 -0.92 4.98 -0.02
CA VAL A 45 -0.05 5.96 0.65
C VAL A 45 -0.46 7.39 0.31
N ALA A 46 -0.82 7.66 -0.96
CA ALA A 46 -1.31 8.96 -1.38
C ALA A 46 -2.59 9.38 -0.64
N LEU A 47 -3.51 8.43 -0.41
CA LEU A 47 -4.73 8.66 0.38
C LEU A 47 -4.41 9.08 1.83
N TYR A 48 -3.34 8.52 2.43
CA TYR A 48 -2.85 8.98 3.73
C TYR A 48 -2.35 10.43 3.69
N CYS A 49 -1.53 10.75 2.68
CA CYS A 49 -0.99 12.10 2.50
C CYS A 49 -2.11 13.13 2.29
N GLU A 50 -3.09 12.83 1.45
CA GLU A 50 -4.26 13.68 1.20
C GLU A 50 -5.04 13.99 2.49
N ALA A 51 -5.27 12.99 3.35
CA ALA A 51 -5.95 13.20 4.63
C ALA A 51 -5.16 14.07 5.62
N ARG A 52 -3.86 14.30 5.36
CA ARG A 52 -2.97 15.14 6.19
C ARG A 52 -2.70 16.52 5.61
N THR A 53 -2.81 16.69 4.30
CA THR A 53 -2.49 17.95 3.60
C THR A 53 -3.71 18.64 2.98
N GLY A 54 -4.79 17.90 2.70
CA GLY A 54 -6.03 18.47 2.20
C GLY A 54 -6.67 19.32 3.29
N GLY A 55 -6.72 20.64 3.11
CA GLY A 55 -7.16 21.64 4.10
C GLY A 55 -8.60 21.51 4.65
N SER A 56 -9.25 20.37 4.46
CA SER A 56 -10.45 19.90 5.16
C SER A 56 -10.08 19.41 6.57
N TRP A 57 -10.95 19.67 7.55
CA TRP A 57 -10.76 19.24 8.95
C TRP A 57 -11.02 17.74 9.19
N VAL A 58 -11.28 16.96 8.14
CA VAL A 58 -11.66 15.55 8.28
C VAL A 58 -10.41 14.67 8.30
N ARG A 59 -10.05 14.24 9.51
CA ARG A 59 -9.04 13.20 9.72
C ARG A 59 -9.70 11.83 9.64
N PHE A 60 -8.91 10.81 9.31
CA PHE A 60 -9.32 9.43 9.56
C PHE A 60 -9.74 9.25 11.01
N SER A 61 -10.85 8.54 11.21
CA SER A 61 -11.11 7.84 12.45
C SER A 61 -10.05 6.76 12.69
N GLY A 62 -9.93 6.27 13.94
CA GLY A 62 -9.00 5.17 14.26
C GLY A 62 -9.23 3.93 13.39
N ALA A 63 -10.51 3.56 13.17
CA ALA A 63 -10.87 2.42 12.33
C ALA A 63 -10.50 2.61 10.85
N GLU A 64 -10.68 3.81 10.29
CA GLU A 64 -10.26 4.10 8.92
C GLU A 64 -8.73 4.07 8.80
N PHE A 65 -8.00 4.57 9.80
CA PHE A 65 -6.54 4.53 9.82
C PHE A 65 -6.00 3.09 9.87
N GLU A 66 -6.51 2.26 10.79
CA GLU A 66 -6.16 0.84 10.88
C GLU A 66 -6.49 0.08 9.59
N ARG A 67 -7.62 0.42 8.96
CA ARG A 67 -8.01 -0.16 7.68
C ARG A 67 -7.05 0.23 6.57
N LEU A 68 -6.64 1.51 6.50
CA LEU A 68 -5.69 2.00 5.52
C LEU A 68 -4.33 1.30 5.66
N GLU A 69 -3.82 1.18 6.88
CA GLU A 69 -2.54 0.52 7.15
C GLU A 69 -2.58 -0.96 6.77
N ARG A 70 -3.65 -1.68 7.09
CA ARG A 70 -3.85 -3.06 6.64
C ARG A 70 -3.89 -3.18 5.13
N ILE A 71 -4.65 -2.34 4.42
CA ILE A 71 -4.73 -2.36 2.95
C ILE A 71 -3.33 -2.14 2.35
N MET A 72 -2.54 -1.21 2.91
CA MET A 72 -1.19 -0.97 2.45
C MET A 72 -0.31 -2.22 2.60
N ASN A 73 -0.40 -2.91 3.74
CA ASN A 73 0.34 -4.15 3.98
C ASN A 73 -0.12 -5.27 3.05
N ASP A 74 -1.43 -5.40 2.80
CA ASP A 74 -1.96 -6.36 1.82
C ASP A 74 -1.33 -6.19 0.44
N TRP A 75 -1.09 -4.95 0.01
CA TRP A 75 -0.39 -4.65 -1.24
C TRP A 75 1.11 -4.98 -1.18
N LEU A 76 1.78 -4.74 -0.05
CA LEU A 76 3.19 -5.09 0.13
C LEU A 76 3.39 -6.60 0.13
N ASP A 77 2.48 -7.37 0.71
CA ASP A 77 2.51 -8.84 0.65
C ASP A 77 2.40 -9.33 -0.80
N CYS A 78 1.46 -8.79 -1.56
CA CYS A 78 1.32 -9.13 -2.98
C CYS A 78 2.57 -8.73 -3.79
N TYR A 79 3.14 -7.56 -3.49
CA TYR A 79 4.38 -7.08 -4.11
C TYR A 79 5.57 -8.02 -3.83
N ALA A 80 5.75 -8.44 -2.58
CA ALA A 80 6.83 -9.34 -2.19
C ALA A 80 6.64 -10.75 -2.77
N ALA A 81 5.39 -11.22 -2.84
CA ALA A 81 5.05 -12.48 -3.47
C ALA A 81 5.43 -12.52 -4.96
N CYS A 82 5.39 -11.39 -5.68
CA CYS A 82 5.92 -11.30 -7.05
C CYS A 82 7.43 -11.62 -7.17
N TYR A 83 8.17 -11.60 -6.06
CA TYR A 83 9.57 -12.00 -5.97
C TYR A 83 9.77 -13.32 -5.22
N GLY A 84 8.69 -14.05 -4.91
CA GLY A 84 8.75 -15.29 -4.14
C GLY A 84 9.07 -15.08 -2.65
N VAL A 85 8.85 -13.87 -2.12
CA VAL A 85 9.15 -13.51 -0.72
C VAL A 85 7.86 -13.37 0.09
N GLU A 86 7.85 -13.98 1.27
CA GLU A 86 6.84 -13.73 2.32
C GLU A 86 7.40 -12.72 3.33
N LEU A 87 6.68 -11.63 3.57
CA LEU A 87 7.13 -10.56 4.48
C LEU A 87 6.94 -10.98 5.95
N ALA A 88 7.94 -10.68 6.79
CA ALA A 88 7.96 -11.11 8.18
C ALA A 88 7.21 -10.15 9.16
N GLY A 89 6.65 -9.05 8.68
CA GLY A 89 6.10 -8.01 9.55
C GLY A 89 5.16 -7.04 8.86
N THR A 90 4.60 -6.13 9.66
CA THR A 90 3.72 -5.05 9.19
C THR A 90 4.44 -3.71 9.22
N TYR A 91 4.13 -2.89 8.23
CA TYR A 91 4.74 -1.59 8.00
C TYR A 91 3.72 -0.49 8.26
N SER A 92 4.18 0.64 8.80
CA SER A 92 3.29 1.76 9.06
C SER A 92 3.05 2.60 7.81
N VAL A 93 1.79 2.99 7.58
CA VAL A 93 1.45 3.93 6.50
C VAL A 93 2.09 5.30 6.69
N ARG A 94 2.37 5.68 7.95
CA ARG A 94 3.12 6.89 8.26
C ARG A 94 4.56 6.80 7.76
N ALA A 95 5.25 5.71 8.04
CA ALA A 95 6.63 5.50 7.61
C ALA A 95 6.72 5.47 6.08
N ALA A 96 5.75 4.81 5.41
CA ALA A 96 5.65 4.82 3.96
C ALA A 96 5.49 6.24 3.38
N ALA A 97 4.67 7.08 4.02
CA ALA A 97 4.46 8.47 3.60
C ALA A 97 5.69 9.35 3.85
N GLU A 98 6.39 9.17 4.96
CA GLU A 98 7.65 9.87 5.25
C GLU A 98 8.71 9.53 4.20
N LEU A 99 8.90 8.23 3.90
CA LEU A 99 9.79 7.79 2.82
C LEU A 99 9.36 8.32 1.45
N LEU A 100 8.05 8.40 1.17
CA LEU A 100 7.58 8.92 -0.11
C LEU A 100 7.94 10.39 -0.32
N VAL A 101 7.97 11.19 0.76
CA VAL A 101 8.43 12.59 0.70
C VAL A 101 9.92 12.65 0.37
N ASP A 102 10.71 11.71 0.88
CA ASP A 102 12.16 11.69 0.62
C ASP A 102 12.47 11.17 -0.79
N THR A 103 11.85 10.06 -1.19
CA THR A 103 12.18 9.36 -2.44
C THR A 103 11.42 9.89 -3.66
N HIS A 104 10.25 10.48 -3.46
CA HIS A 104 9.30 10.82 -4.53
C HIS A 104 8.96 9.63 -5.46
N ASN A 105 9.15 8.40 -4.98
CA ASN A 105 9.03 7.18 -5.78
C ASN A 105 8.49 6.02 -4.94
N ALA A 106 7.30 5.54 -5.29
CA ALA A 106 6.63 4.46 -4.57
C ALA A 106 7.40 3.13 -4.60
N ARG A 107 8.18 2.86 -5.66
CA ARG A 107 9.07 1.69 -5.71
C ARG A 107 10.14 1.78 -4.64
N ASP A 108 10.83 2.92 -4.58
CA ASP A 108 11.91 3.10 -3.62
C ASP A 108 11.38 3.02 -2.18
N VAL A 109 10.16 3.50 -1.91
CA VAL A 109 9.49 3.30 -0.62
C VAL A 109 9.28 1.81 -0.32
N ALA A 110 8.70 1.05 -1.27
CA ALA A 110 8.44 -0.37 -1.06
C ALA A 110 9.74 -1.15 -0.82
N VAL A 111 10.80 -0.87 -1.58
CA VAL A 111 12.12 -1.48 -1.40
C VAL A 111 12.72 -1.11 -0.04
N LEU A 112 12.67 0.16 0.37
CA LEU A 112 13.22 0.59 1.66
C LEU A 112 12.45 0.01 2.86
N LEU A 113 11.13 -0.17 2.73
CA LEU A 113 10.32 -0.80 3.78
C LEU A 113 10.59 -2.29 3.87
N THR A 114 10.59 -3.00 2.73
CA THR A 114 10.52 -4.46 2.71
C THR A 114 11.88 -5.14 2.51
N GLY A 115 12.87 -4.42 1.95
CA GLY A 115 14.12 -5.01 1.47
C GLY A 115 13.97 -5.86 0.20
N VAL A 116 12.81 -5.82 -0.46
CA VAL A 116 12.50 -6.62 -1.65
C VAL A 116 12.45 -5.71 -2.90
N PRO A 117 13.02 -6.13 -4.05
CA PRO A 117 13.96 -7.24 -4.19
C PRO A 117 15.25 -6.96 -3.41
N GLU A 118 15.98 -8.02 -3.06
CA GLU A 118 17.32 -7.89 -2.46
C GLU A 118 18.21 -7.05 -3.39
N GLN A 119 18.90 -6.06 -2.82
CA GLN A 119 19.80 -5.15 -3.55
C GLN A 119 21.22 -5.71 -3.68
#